data_AF-A0A519LL17-F1
#
_entry.id   AF-A0A519LL17-F1
#
_cell.length_a   1.000
_cell.length_b   1.000
_cell.length_c   1.000
_cell.angle_alpha   90.00
_cell.angle_beta   90.00
_cell.angle_gamma   90.00
#
_symmetry.space_group_name_H-M   'P 1'
#
loop_
_entity.id
_entity.type
_entity.pdbx_description
1 polymer ?
#
loop_
_entity_poly.entity_id
_entity_poly.type
_entity_poly.pdbx_seq_one_letter_code
_entity_poly.pdbx_strand_id
1 'polypeptide(L)'
;MRVTLLQLRTVLLAQSIEQVDAGRTLVSQADWDEATRTAVAAARQRGAQRVGAGDVVLERADTVARRASGRDAVIAALHEPGAAWRWLARGLPLLALVMGLAVDRIANAHRVDLLSPPLLIVLAWNLCVYLLMGWRAWRPPATGLPLLQGLGQLTRRLGSGRGRGLAARIAADFHARWWAHTADLQVQRAARVLHLCAAAWGAGIALSLLLRGLVVRYQFGWESTFLDAAQVHAIVSVLFWPLAVLFGTAPFTLQEIAATQNFAGEGAGGSRWVWMYVGLLA
;
A
#
# COMPACT_ATOMS: atom_id res chain seq x y z
N MET A 1 3.62 -24.69 -15.35
CA MET A 1 4.33 -24.66 -14.06
C MET A 1 3.92 -23.40 -13.32
N ARG A 2 3.31 -23.50 -12.12
CA ARG A 2 3.10 -22.32 -11.26
C ARG A 2 4.42 -22.03 -10.56
N VAL A 3 4.99 -20.84 -10.79
CA VAL A 3 6.28 -20.42 -10.22
C VAL A 3 6.01 -19.50 -9.05
N THR A 4 6.68 -19.70 -7.91
CA THR A 4 6.57 -18.78 -6.78
C THR A 4 7.29 -17.46 -7.07
N LEU A 5 6.95 -16.40 -6.33
CA LEU A 5 7.61 -15.11 -6.51
C LEU A 5 9.13 -15.19 -6.25
N LEU A 6 9.55 -16.03 -5.31
CA LEU A 6 10.96 -16.27 -5.00
C LEU A 6 11.65 -16.99 -6.15
N GLN A 7 11.04 -18.06 -6.68
CA GLN A 7 11.58 -18.80 -7.83
C GLN A 7 11.69 -17.89 -9.08
N LEU A 8 10.68 -17.06 -9.35
CA LEU A 8 10.74 -16.08 -10.44
C LEU A 8 11.91 -15.11 -10.25
N ARG A 9 12.13 -14.62 -9.02
CA ARG A 9 13.24 -13.74 -8.67
C ARG A 9 14.59 -14.39 -8.99
N THR A 10 14.78 -15.63 -8.54
CA THR A 10 16.01 -16.40 -8.77
C THR A 10 16.25 -16.65 -10.25
N VAL A 11 15.21 -17.00 -11.02
CA VAL A 11 15.31 -17.19 -12.48
C VAL A 11 15.69 -15.90 -13.20
N LEU A 12 15.03 -14.78 -12.88
CA LEU A 12 15.33 -13.50 -13.51
C LEU A 12 16.74 -13.01 -13.13
N LEU A 13 17.20 -13.25 -11.91
CA LEU A 13 18.56 -12.93 -11.48
C LEU A 13 19.60 -13.75 -12.25
N ALA A 14 19.40 -15.07 -12.36
CA ALA A 14 20.28 -15.94 -13.15
C ALA A 14 20.30 -15.52 -14.64
N GLN A 15 19.15 -15.15 -15.20
CA GLN A 15 19.05 -14.64 -16.57
C GLN A 15 19.83 -13.32 -16.75
N SER A 16 19.74 -12.40 -15.78
CA SER A 16 20.51 -11.14 -15.81
C SER A 16 22.01 -11.37 -15.69
N ILE A 17 22.45 -12.32 -14.87
CA ILE A 17 23.85 -12.72 -14.80
C ILE A 17 24.30 -13.29 -16.15
N GLU A 18 23.55 -14.22 -16.72
CA GLU A 18 23.87 -14.86 -18.01
C GLU A 18 23.99 -13.85 -19.16
N GLN A 19 23.14 -12.83 -19.20
CA GLN A 19 23.13 -11.85 -20.29
C GLN A 19 24.12 -10.70 -20.11
N VAL A 20 24.42 -10.29 -18.87
CA VAL A 20 25.28 -9.12 -18.61
C VAL A 20 26.73 -9.53 -18.36
N ASP A 21 26.98 -10.68 -17.72
CA ASP A 21 28.31 -11.25 -17.49
C ASP A 21 28.80 -12.07 -18.70
N ALA A 22 28.93 -11.40 -19.84
CA ALA A 22 29.43 -12.02 -21.08
C ALA A 22 30.86 -12.58 -20.93
N GLY A 23 31.66 -11.99 -20.03
CA GLY A 23 33.01 -12.45 -19.72
C GLY A 23 33.07 -13.64 -18.76
N ARG A 24 31.94 -14.11 -18.24
CA ARG A 24 31.85 -15.19 -17.24
C ARG A 24 32.76 -14.96 -16.04
N THR A 25 32.91 -13.71 -15.60
CA THR A 25 33.85 -13.33 -14.54
C THR A 25 33.26 -13.60 -13.16
N LEU A 26 31.94 -13.48 -13.00
CA LEU A 26 31.24 -13.73 -11.75
C LEU A 26 30.89 -15.22 -11.59
N VAL A 27 30.44 -15.86 -12.67
CA VAL A 27 30.17 -17.30 -12.71
C VAL A 27 30.83 -17.89 -13.95
N SER A 28 31.81 -18.75 -13.73
CA SER A 28 32.61 -19.36 -14.80
C SER A 28 31.74 -20.22 -15.72
N GLN A 29 32.19 -20.43 -16.97
CA GLN A 29 31.49 -21.33 -17.89
C GLN A 29 31.38 -22.76 -17.33
N ALA A 30 32.44 -23.25 -16.66
CA ALA A 30 32.42 -24.56 -16.01
C ALA A 30 31.34 -24.65 -14.90
N ASP A 31 31.15 -23.58 -14.12
CA ASP A 31 30.09 -23.52 -13.10
C ASP A 31 28.70 -23.60 -13.76
N TRP A 32 28.50 -22.94 -14.90
CA TRP A 32 27.25 -23.00 -15.66
C TRP A 32 26.96 -24.38 -16.24
N ASP A 33 27.98 -25.04 -16.80
CA ASP A 33 27.86 -26.37 -17.38
C ASP A 33 27.62 -27.42 -16.30
N GLU A 34 28.28 -27.30 -15.15
CA GLU A 34 28.04 -28.13 -13.98
C GLU A 34 26.62 -27.93 -13.44
N ALA A 35 26.17 -26.68 -13.22
CA ALA A 35 24.81 -26.41 -12.75
C ALA A 35 23.74 -27.00 -13.70
N THR A 36 24.00 -26.95 -15.01
CA THR A 36 23.11 -27.55 -16.01
C THR A 36 23.13 -29.08 -15.95
N ARG A 37 24.31 -29.71 -15.87
CA ARG A 37 24.43 -31.17 -15.74
C ARG A 37 23.74 -31.69 -14.48
N THR A 38 23.95 -31.03 -13.35
CA THR A 38 23.33 -31.40 -12.07
C THR A 38 21.81 -31.28 -12.15
N ALA A 39 21.29 -30.17 -12.70
CA ALA A 39 19.85 -29.98 -12.86
C ALA A 39 19.21 -31.00 -13.83
N VAL A 40 19.90 -31.39 -14.90
CA VAL A 40 19.45 -32.46 -15.82
C VAL A 40 19.45 -33.82 -15.12
N ALA A 41 20.50 -34.12 -14.33
CA ALA A 41 20.58 -35.36 -13.57
C ALA A 41 19.45 -35.45 -12.53
N ALA A 42 19.19 -34.37 -11.80
CA ALA A 42 18.10 -34.28 -10.84
C ALA A 42 16.72 -34.42 -11.52
N ALA A 43 16.52 -33.81 -12.69
CA ALA A 43 15.29 -33.98 -13.47
C ALA A 43 15.06 -35.45 -13.88
N ARG A 44 16.12 -36.16 -14.32
CA ARG A 44 16.04 -37.58 -14.65
C ARG A 44 15.73 -38.45 -13.43
N GLN A 45 16.33 -38.14 -12.28
CA GLN A 45 16.06 -38.84 -11.01
C GLN A 45 14.60 -38.65 -10.54
N ARG A 46 13.99 -37.49 -10.83
CA ARG A 46 12.56 -37.25 -10.61
C ARG A 46 11.63 -38.01 -11.58
N GLY A 47 12.17 -38.84 -12.47
CA GLY A 47 11.41 -39.67 -13.41
C GLY A 47 11.04 -38.98 -14.72
N ALA A 48 11.67 -37.85 -15.06
CA ALA A 48 11.43 -37.18 -16.33
C ALA A 48 11.98 -38.02 -17.51
N GLN A 49 11.08 -38.62 -18.29
CA GLN A 49 11.43 -39.41 -19.49
C GLN A 49 12.06 -38.55 -20.59
N ARG A 50 11.59 -37.30 -20.73
CA ARG A 50 12.21 -36.25 -21.54
C ARG A 50 12.43 -35.03 -20.65
N VAL A 51 13.68 -34.63 -20.49
CA VAL A 51 14.04 -33.46 -19.70
C VAL A 51 13.73 -32.21 -20.51
N GLY A 52 12.72 -31.44 -20.07
CA GLY A 52 12.36 -30.16 -20.65
C GLY A 52 13.04 -28.98 -19.96
N ALA A 53 12.99 -27.80 -20.57
CA ALA A 53 13.53 -26.57 -19.97
C ALA A 53 12.90 -26.27 -18.59
N GLY A 54 11.60 -26.53 -18.42
CA GLY A 54 10.90 -26.33 -17.14
C GLY A 54 11.47 -27.17 -15.99
N ASP A 55 12.00 -28.36 -16.29
CA ASP A 55 12.50 -29.31 -15.29
C ASP A 55 13.90 -28.95 -14.78
N VAL A 56 14.62 -28.11 -15.53
CA VAL A 56 16.04 -27.78 -15.31
C VAL A 56 16.21 -26.33 -14.86
N VAL A 57 15.40 -25.40 -15.39
CA VAL A 57 15.62 -23.95 -15.24
C VAL A 57 15.64 -23.50 -13.78
N LEU A 58 14.75 -24.00 -12.93
CA LEU A 58 14.70 -23.59 -11.53
C LEU A 58 15.98 -23.97 -10.77
N GLU A 59 16.43 -25.20 -10.94
CA GLU A 59 17.57 -25.77 -10.22
C GLU A 59 18.90 -25.22 -10.74
N ARG A 60 19.01 -25.02 -12.06
CA ARG A 60 20.14 -24.33 -12.70
C ARG A 60 20.22 -22.88 -12.21
N ALA A 61 19.11 -22.15 -12.23
CA ALA A 61 19.07 -20.75 -11.81
C ALA A 61 19.42 -20.58 -10.32
N ASP A 62 18.89 -21.44 -9.46
CA ASP A 62 19.18 -21.44 -8.02
C ASP A 62 20.67 -21.70 -7.73
N THR A 63 21.25 -22.71 -8.37
CA THR A 63 22.69 -23.03 -8.21
C THR A 63 23.58 -21.87 -8.65
N VAL A 64 23.30 -21.27 -9.81
CA VAL A 64 24.06 -20.12 -10.33
C VAL A 64 23.87 -18.91 -9.44
N ALA A 65 22.64 -18.58 -9.07
CA ALA A 65 22.33 -17.43 -8.25
C ALA A 65 23.01 -17.54 -6.88
N ARG A 66 23.02 -18.72 -6.23
CA ARG A 66 23.77 -18.94 -4.98
C ARG A 66 25.28 -18.73 -5.15
N ARG A 67 25.88 -19.28 -6.21
CA ARG A 67 27.31 -19.09 -6.49
C ARG A 67 27.67 -17.63 -6.72
N ALA A 68 26.85 -16.93 -7.49
CA ALA A 68 27.01 -15.50 -7.74
C ALA A 68 26.84 -14.66 -6.46
N SER A 69 25.84 -14.97 -5.62
CA SER A 69 25.63 -14.33 -4.33
C SER A 69 26.80 -14.55 -3.36
N GLY A 70 27.47 -15.71 -3.41
CA GLY A 70 28.67 -15.96 -2.60
C GLY A 70 29.90 -15.15 -3.02
N ARG A 71 29.90 -14.58 -4.24
CA ARG A 71 31.03 -13.83 -4.81
C ARG A 71 30.83 -12.31 -4.78
N ASP A 72 29.58 -11.85 -4.73
CA ASP A 72 29.25 -10.42 -4.74
C ASP A 72 28.06 -10.09 -3.83
N ALA A 73 28.27 -9.14 -2.91
CA ALA A 73 27.28 -8.74 -1.92
C ALA A 73 26.06 -8.02 -2.53
N VAL A 74 26.23 -7.30 -3.64
CA VAL A 74 25.11 -6.67 -4.37
C VAL A 74 24.23 -7.77 -4.94
N ILE A 75 24.82 -8.81 -5.53
CA ILE A 75 24.07 -9.95 -6.06
C ILE A 75 23.38 -10.75 -4.95
N ALA A 76 24.02 -10.91 -3.79
CA ALA A 76 23.38 -11.48 -2.61
C ALA A 76 22.12 -10.69 -2.19
N ALA A 77 22.21 -9.35 -2.15
CA ALA A 77 21.06 -8.49 -1.83
C ALA A 77 19.93 -8.57 -2.89
N LEU A 78 20.26 -8.84 -4.16
CA LEU A 78 19.26 -9.08 -5.21
C LEU A 78 18.60 -10.45 -5.11
N HIS A 79 19.26 -11.45 -4.55
CA HIS A 79 18.65 -12.77 -4.35
C HIS A 79 17.56 -12.70 -3.27
N GLU A 80 17.86 -12.02 -2.16
CA GLU A 80 16.93 -11.88 -1.04
C GLU A 80 15.75 -10.93 -1.34
N PRO A 81 14.53 -11.24 -0.84
CA PRO A 81 13.41 -10.33 -0.93
C PRO A 81 13.64 -9.08 -0.06
N GLY A 82 13.51 -7.90 -0.67
CA GLY A 82 13.77 -6.62 -0.01
C GLY A 82 13.01 -6.45 1.31
N ALA A 83 13.73 -6.49 2.43
CA ALA A 83 13.18 -6.24 3.77
C ALA A 83 12.64 -4.81 3.90
N ALA A 84 13.25 -3.84 3.22
CA ALA A 84 12.87 -2.43 3.24
C ALA A 84 11.39 -2.21 2.85
N TRP A 85 10.90 -2.90 1.80
CA TRP A 85 9.49 -2.79 1.42
C TRP A 85 8.55 -3.33 2.51
N ARG A 86 8.92 -4.43 3.19
CA ARG A 86 8.13 -4.99 4.29
C ARG A 86 8.05 -4.02 5.47
N TRP A 87 9.17 -3.39 5.82
CA TRP A 87 9.22 -2.37 6.85
C TRP A 87 8.42 -1.13 6.46
N LEU A 88 8.59 -0.64 5.23
CA LEU A 88 7.83 0.51 4.73
C LEU A 88 6.33 0.23 4.73
N ALA A 89 5.90 -0.93 4.22
CA ALA A 89 4.50 -1.33 4.18
C ALA A 89 3.84 -1.47 5.56
N ARG A 90 4.61 -1.71 6.62
CA ARG A 90 4.12 -1.79 8.01
C ARG A 90 4.26 -0.46 8.77
N GLY A 91 5.36 0.26 8.53
CA GLY A 91 5.67 1.51 9.19
C GLY A 91 4.82 2.67 8.70
N LEU A 92 4.48 2.71 7.40
CA LEU A 92 3.68 3.80 6.83
C LEU A 92 2.27 3.87 7.44
N PRO A 93 1.51 2.76 7.59
CA PRO A 93 0.21 2.80 8.25
C PRO A 93 0.31 3.17 9.74
N LEU A 94 1.35 2.69 10.44
CA LEU A 94 1.56 3.05 11.85
C LEU A 94 1.86 4.55 12.00
N LEU A 95 2.68 5.11 11.12
CA LEU A 95 2.95 6.54 11.07
C LEU A 95 1.66 7.32 10.77
N ALA A 96 0.85 6.85 9.84
CA ALA A 96 -0.44 7.48 9.52
C ALA A 96 -1.40 7.48 10.72
N LEU A 97 -1.46 6.39 11.48
CA LEU A 97 -2.23 6.31 12.73
C LEU A 97 -1.77 7.35 13.76
N VAL A 98 -0.45 7.41 14.01
CA VAL A 98 0.14 8.36 14.97
C VAL A 98 -0.09 9.80 14.53
N MET A 99 0.03 10.08 13.23
CA MET A 99 -0.25 11.41 12.68
C MET A 99 -1.73 11.77 12.81
N GLY A 100 -2.65 10.84 12.54
CA GLY A 100 -4.09 11.06 12.75
C GLY A 100 -4.43 11.35 14.22
N LEU A 101 -3.75 10.66 15.16
CA LEU A 101 -3.89 10.92 16.59
C LEU A 101 -3.35 12.30 16.99
N ALA A 102 -2.27 12.77 16.34
CA ALA A 102 -1.61 14.03 16.63
C ALA A 102 -2.29 15.26 15.99
N VAL A 103 -3.04 15.08 14.88
CA VAL A 103 -3.73 16.17 14.16
C VAL A 103 -4.63 17.01 15.08
N ASP A 104 -5.30 16.35 16.01
CA ASP A 104 -6.25 16.96 16.94
C ASP A 104 -5.56 17.82 18.04
N ARG A 105 -4.22 17.79 18.15
CA ARG A 105 -3.47 18.73 19.00
C ARG A 105 -3.26 20.10 18.35
N ILE A 106 -3.58 20.26 17.06
CA ILE A 106 -3.27 21.46 16.27
C ILE A 106 -4.49 22.41 16.18
N ALA A 107 -5.71 21.94 16.46
CA ALA A 107 -6.92 22.76 16.50
C ALA A 107 -7.38 23.04 17.95
N ASN A 108 -7.73 24.30 18.24
CA ASN A 108 -8.09 24.89 19.55
C ASN A 108 -8.57 23.94 20.67
N ALA A 109 -7.96 24.08 21.85
CA ALA A 109 -8.07 23.15 22.98
C ALA A 109 -9.46 22.94 23.62
N HIS A 110 -10.48 23.75 23.30
CA HIS A 110 -11.76 23.77 24.03
C HIS A 110 -13.04 23.61 23.16
N ARG A 111 -12.94 23.58 21.83
CA ARG A 111 -14.12 23.51 20.93
C ARG A 111 -13.89 22.49 19.83
N VAL A 112 -14.86 21.61 19.62
CA VAL A 112 -14.86 20.66 18.49
C VAL A 112 -15.88 21.15 17.48
N ASP A 113 -15.38 21.65 16.35
CA ASP A 113 -16.21 22.03 15.21
C ASP A 113 -16.66 20.78 14.46
N LEU A 114 -17.97 20.53 14.50
CA LEU A 114 -18.60 19.39 13.83
C LEU A 114 -18.39 19.44 12.32
N LEU A 115 -18.29 20.62 11.72
CA LEU A 115 -18.00 20.81 10.30
C LEU A 115 -16.54 21.19 10.05
N SER A 116 -15.63 20.84 10.97
CA SER A 116 -14.22 21.21 10.81
C SER A 116 -13.70 20.81 9.41
N PRO A 117 -13.23 21.79 8.61
CA PRO A 117 -12.75 21.52 7.25
C PRO A 117 -11.73 20.39 7.17
N PRO A 118 -10.76 20.23 8.12
CA PRO A 118 -9.83 19.11 8.10
C PRO A 118 -10.51 17.74 8.20
N LEU A 119 -11.53 17.59 9.06
CA LEU A 119 -12.24 16.33 9.24
C LEU A 119 -13.09 15.98 8.02
N LEU A 120 -13.80 16.97 7.46
CA LEU A 120 -14.58 16.80 6.25
C LEU A 120 -13.71 16.44 5.04
N ILE A 121 -12.51 17.03 4.91
CA ILE A 121 -11.57 16.70 3.83
C ILE A 121 -11.12 15.24 3.94
N VAL A 122 -10.68 14.79 5.13
CA VAL A 122 -10.24 13.41 5.34
C VAL A 122 -11.36 12.42 5.05
N LEU A 123 -12.56 12.75 5.51
CA LEU A 123 -13.74 11.94 5.33
C LEU A 123 -14.16 11.84 3.85
N ALA A 124 -14.25 12.97 3.15
CA ALA A 124 -14.55 13.01 1.73
C ALA A 124 -13.50 12.24 0.92
N TRP A 125 -12.23 12.34 1.30
CA TRP A 125 -11.16 11.55 0.70
C TRP A 125 -11.35 10.05 0.92
N ASN A 126 -11.62 9.61 2.15
CA ASN A 126 -11.89 8.19 2.46
C ASN A 126 -13.10 7.67 1.67
N LEU A 127 -14.19 8.44 1.61
CA LEU A 127 -15.37 8.07 0.82
C LEU A 127 -15.03 7.93 -0.67
N CYS A 128 -14.32 8.89 -1.25
CA CYS A 128 -13.88 8.83 -2.65
C CYS A 128 -13.02 7.59 -2.93
N VAL A 129 -12.10 7.27 -2.02
CA VAL A 129 -11.24 6.09 -2.12
C VAL A 129 -12.06 4.79 -2.09
N TYR A 130 -13.01 4.66 -1.17
CA TYR A 130 -13.87 3.47 -1.08
C TYR A 130 -14.81 3.33 -2.29
N LEU A 131 -15.39 4.43 -2.77
CA LEU A 131 -16.20 4.43 -3.99
C LEU A 131 -15.37 4.02 -5.21
N LEU A 132 -14.13 4.51 -5.32
CA LEU A 132 -13.22 4.12 -6.40
C LEU A 132 -12.84 2.63 -6.31
N MET A 133 -12.65 2.09 -5.10
CA MET A 133 -12.40 0.65 -4.90
C MET A 133 -13.61 -0.19 -5.31
N GLY A 134 -14.81 0.17 -4.88
CA GLY A 134 -16.05 -0.53 -5.25
C GLY A 134 -16.28 -0.49 -6.77
N TRP A 135 -16.09 0.68 -7.38
CA TRP A 135 -16.19 0.84 -8.83
C TRP A 135 -15.16 0.01 -9.60
N ARG A 136 -13.91 -0.06 -9.11
CA ARG A 136 -12.88 -0.90 -9.72
C ARG A 136 -13.13 -2.40 -9.51
N ALA A 137 -13.70 -2.80 -8.38
CA ALA A 137 -14.06 -4.20 -8.13
C ALA A 137 -15.14 -4.71 -9.10
N TRP A 138 -15.98 -3.82 -9.62
CA TRP A 138 -16.98 -4.14 -10.63
C TRP A 138 -16.48 -4.04 -12.08
N ARG A 139 -15.26 -3.55 -12.29
CA ARG A 139 -14.64 -3.51 -13.63
C ARG A 139 -13.73 -4.72 -13.83
N PRO A 140 -13.70 -5.30 -15.05
CA PRO A 140 -12.70 -6.31 -15.37
C PRO A 140 -11.30 -5.71 -15.16
N PRO A 141 -10.32 -6.50 -14.67
CA PRO A 141 -8.97 -6.02 -14.42
C PRO A 141 -8.40 -5.43 -15.71
N ALA A 142 -8.29 -4.10 -15.76
CA ALA A 142 -7.68 -3.42 -16.88
C ALA A 142 -6.19 -3.79 -16.92
N THR A 143 -5.80 -4.50 -17.97
CA THR A 143 -4.42 -4.92 -18.19
C THR A 143 -3.59 -3.69 -18.54
N GLY A 144 -2.68 -3.30 -17.64
CA GLY A 144 -1.64 -2.30 -17.90
C GLY A 144 -2.06 -0.83 -17.78
N LEU A 145 -1.68 -0.18 -16.68
CA LEU A 145 -1.60 1.28 -16.64
C LEU A 145 -0.32 1.73 -17.40
N PRO A 146 -0.41 2.48 -18.52
CA PRO A 146 0.75 2.95 -19.28
C PRO A 146 1.69 3.85 -18.44
N LEU A 147 1.15 4.50 -17.40
CA LEU A 147 1.92 5.28 -16.42
C LEU A 147 3.01 4.43 -15.71
N LEU A 148 2.76 3.13 -15.50
CA LEU A 148 3.72 2.23 -14.84
C LEU A 148 4.84 1.78 -15.77
N GLN A 149 4.55 1.70 -17.08
CA GLN A 149 5.57 1.46 -18.09
C GLN A 149 6.52 2.67 -18.17
N GLY A 150 5.99 3.89 -18.03
CA GLY A 150 6.76 5.13 -17.91
C GLY A 150 7.65 5.16 -16.67
N LEU A 151 7.13 4.75 -15.50
CA LEU A 151 7.93 4.59 -14.27
C LEU A 151 9.06 3.55 -14.44
N GLY A 152 8.80 2.44 -15.12
CA GLY A 152 9.82 1.43 -15.45
C GLY A 152 10.89 1.92 -16.43
N GLN A 153 10.61 2.94 -17.23
CA GLN A 153 11.61 3.62 -18.06
C GLN A 153 12.41 4.65 -17.26
N LEU A 154 11.77 5.36 -16.32
CA LEU A 154 12.40 6.32 -15.42
C LEU A 154 13.37 5.64 -14.44
N THR A 155 13.00 4.50 -13.87
CA THR A 155 13.90 3.69 -13.02
C THR A 155 15.08 3.14 -13.81
N ARG A 156 14.90 2.75 -15.08
CA ARG A 156 15.99 2.37 -15.98
C ARG A 156 16.95 3.53 -16.23
N ARG A 157 16.44 4.73 -16.49
CA ARG A 157 17.25 5.95 -16.73
C ARG A 157 17.98 6.44 -15.49
N LEU A 158 17.37 6.34 -14.31
CA LEU A 158 17.99 6.72 -13.04
C LEU A 158 18.97 5.66 -12.51
N GLY A 159 18.72 4.38 -12.81
CA GLY A 159 19.58 3.25 -12.44
C GLY A 159 20.81 3.06 -13.34
N SER A 160 20.72 3.42 -14.63
CA SER A 160 21.84 3.30 -15.58
C SER A 160 23.01 4.23 -15.29
N GLY A 161 22.82 5.24 -14.44
CA GLY A 161 23.85 6.24 -14.10
C GLY A 161 24.71 5.95 -12.86
N ARG A 162 24.42 4.91 -12.06
CA ARG A 162 24.99 4.79 -10.69
C ARG A 162 26.03 3.68 -10.46
N GLY A 163 26.51 2.98 -11.49
CA GLY A 163 27.65 2.08 -11.30
C GLY A 163 28.28 1.57 -12.59
N ARG A 164 29.59 1.81 -12.77
CA ARG A 164 30.39 1.26 -13.87
C ARG A 164 30.73 -0.23 -13.69
N GLY A 165 30.47 -0.80 -12.50
CA GLY A 165 30.79 -2.19 -12.17
C GLY A 165 29.79 -3.21 -12.74
N LEU A 166 30.26 -4.43 -12.97
CA LEU A 166 29.47 -5.55 -13.49
C LEU A 166 28.21 -5.80 -12.65
N ALA A 167 28.34 -5.83 -11.31
CA ALA A 167 27.22 -6.07 -10.40
C ALA A 167 26.12 -5.00 -10.51
N ALA A 168 26.47 -3.74 -10.72
CA ALA A 168 25.49 -2.66 -10.90
C ALA A 168 24.72 -2.80 -12.23
N ARG A 169 25.40 -3.24 -13.30
CA ARG A 169 24.77 -3.54 -14.59
C ARG A 169 23.82 -4.73 -14.49
N ILE A 170 24.23 -5.80 -13.80
CA ILE A 170 23.37 -6.95 -13.50
C ILE A 170 22.15 -6.50 -12.69
N ALA A 171 22.35 -5.66 -11.66
CA ALA A 171 21.27 -5.13 -10.85
C ALA A 171 20.26 -4.31 -11.68
N ALA A 172 20.72 -3.47 -12.60
CA ALA A 172 19.86 -2.66 -13.45
C ALA A 172 19.01 -3.52 -14.40
N ASP A 173 19.63 -4.50 -15.06
CA ASP A 173 18.92 -5.45 -15.95
C ASP A 173 17.91 -6.30 -15.16
N PHE A 174 18.31 -6.79 -13.99
CA PHE A 174 17.43 -7.54 -13.10
C PHE A 174 16.19 -6.73 -12.68
N HIS A 175 16.38 -5.47 -12.25
CA HIS A 175 15.25 -4.61 -11.85
C HIS A 175 14.31 -4.32 -13.02
N ALA A 176 14.85 -4.13 -14.23
CA ALA A 176 14.03 -3.93 -15.43
C ALA A 176 13.15 -5.14 -15.72
N ARG A 177 13.71 -6.36 -15.68
CA ARG A 177 12.95 -7.61 -15.87
C ARG A 177 11.95 -7.85 -14.74
N TRP A 178 12.39 -7.66 -13.50
CA TRP A 178 11.55 -7.80 -12.33
C TRP A 178 10.33 -6.90 -12.43
N TRP A 179 10.51 -5.63 -12.80
CA TRP A 179 9.40 -4.70 -12.96
C TRP A 179 8.47 -5.10 -14.11
N ALA A 180 9.03 -5.53 -15.24
CA ALA A 180 8.24 -5.99 -16.38
C ALA A 180 7.31 -7.17 -16.03
N HIS A 181 7.75 -8.08 -15.14
CA HIS A 181 6.95 -9.23 -14.72
C HIS A 181 6.10 -9.01 -13.46
N THR A 182 6.38 -7.99 -12.65
CA THR A 182 5.71 -7.79 -11.35
C THR A 182 5.01 -6.45 -11.18
N ALA A 183 5.02 -5.56 -12.19
CA ALA A 183 4.42 -4.22 -12.11
C ALA A 183 3.00 -4.23 -11.54
N ASP A 184 2.12 -5.07 -12.08
CA ASP A 184 0.71 -5.13 -11.64
C ASP A 184 0.61 -5.55 -10.17
N LEU A 185 1.37 -6.57 -9.76
CA LEU A 185 1.43 -7.01 -8.38
C LEU A 185 1.95 -5.91 -7.44
N GLN A 186 2.96 -5.17 -7.88
CA GLN A 186 3.55 -4.09 -7.10
C GLN A 186 2.57 -2.92 -6.93
N VAL A 187 1.75 -2.62 -7.95
CA VAL A 187 0.68 -1.63 -7.84
C VAL A 187 -0.41 -2.08 -6.88
N GLN A 188 -0.85 -3.34 -6.96
CA GLN A 188 -1.85 -3.85 -6.01
C GLN A 188 -1.32 -3.79 -4.56
N ARG A 189 -0.04 -4.12 -4.35
CA ARG A 189 0.61 -4.00 -3.04
C ARG A 189 0.68 -2.55 -2.56
N ALA A 190 1.08 -1.62 -3.43
CA ALA A 190 1.15 -0.20 -3.10
C ALA A 190 -0.23 0.38 -2.78
N ALA A 191 -1.25 0.06 -3.59
CA ALA A 191 -2.63 0.44 -3.35
C ALA A 191 -3.10 -0.07 -1.98
N ARG A 192 -2.88 -1.35 -1.66
CA ARG A 192 -3.23 -1.92 -0.36
C ARG A 192 -2.56 -1.18 0.80
N VAL A 193 -1.28 -0.83 0.69
CA VAL A 193 -0.57 -0.06 1.73
C VAL A 193 -1.18 1.33 1.88
N LEU A 194 -1.49 2.03 0.78
CA LEU A 194 -2.13 3.33 0.82
C LEU A 194 -3.52 3.28 1.46
N HIS A 195 -4.32 2.25 1.16
CA HIS A 195 -5.61 2.03 1.82
C HIS A 195 -5.45 1.78 3.32
N LEU A 196 -4.48 0.95 3.72
CA LEU A 196 -4.17 0.74 5.13
C LEU A 196 -3.74 2.05 5.81
N CYS A 197 -2.95 2.90 5.14
CA CYS A 197 -2.61 4.22 5.67
C CYS A 197 -3.84 5.12 5.84
N ALA A 198 -4.75 5.15 4.88
CA ALA A 198 -5.96 5.95 4.93
C ALA A 198 -6.89 5.49 6.08
N ALA A 199 -7.11 4.18 6.21
CA ALA A 199 -7.88 3.60 7.31
C ALA A 199 -7.21 3.85 8.66
N ALA A 200 -5.89 3.66 8.76
CA ALA A 200 -5.13 3.91 9.98
C ALA A 200 -5.18 5.39 10.39
N TRP A 201 -5.07 6.31 9.42
CA TRP A 201 -5.23 7.74 9.67
C TRP A 201 -6.63 8.07 10.21
N GLY A 202 -7.68 7.55 9.57
CA GLY A 202 -9.07 7.71 10.01
C GLY A 202 -9.29 7.16 11.41
N ALA A 203 -8.77 5.97 11.71
CA ALA A 203 -8.79 5.37 13.04
C ALA A 203 -8.02 6.22 14.07
N GLY A 204 -6.92 6.86 13.68
CA GLY A 204 -6.15 7.76 14.54
C GLY A 204 -6.95 9.01 14.93
N ILE A 205 -7.69 9.59 13.98
CA ILE A 205 -8.62 10.70 14.23
C ILE A 205 -9.80 10.25 15.09
N ALA A 206 -10.40 9.09 14.79
CA ALA A 206 -11.49 8.56 15.60
C ALA A 206 -11.05 8.33 17.05
N LEU A 207 -9.86 7.75 17.24
CA LEU A 207 -9.27 7.52 18.55
C LEU A 207 -8.94 8.82 19.29
N SER A 208 -8.45 9.86 18.59
CA SER A 208 -8.20 11.16 19.21
C SER A 208 -9.48 11.78 19.74
N LEU A 209 -10.58 11.76 18.96
CA LEU A 209 -11.89 12.24 19.38
C LEU A 209 -12.44 11.47 20.59
N LEU A 210 -12.27 10.14 20.64
CA LEU A 210 -12.72 9.30 21.75
C LEU A 210 -11.92 9.55 23.03
N LEU A 211 -10.59 9.53 22.95
CA LEU A 211 -9.70 9.83 24.08
C LEU A 211 -9.98 11.22 24.65
N ARG A 212 -10.21 12.17 23.75
CA ARG A 212 -10.57 13.53 24.08
C ARG A 212 -11.89 13.55 24.85
N GLY A 213 -12.97 13.01 24.27
CA GLY A 213 -14.31 12.93 24.86
C GLY A 213 -14.38 12.23 26.23
N LEU A 214 -13.39 11.40 26.58
CA LEU A 214 -13.28 10.75 27.89
C LEU A 214 -12.70 11.66 28.98
N VAL A 215 -11.87 12.65 28.63
CA VAL A 215 -11.04 13.42 29.58
C VAL A 215 -11.58 14.83 29.87
N VAL A 216 -12.34 15.45 28.95
CA VAL A 216 -12.88 16.82 29.16
C VAL A 216 -14.36 16.90 28.74
N ARG A 217 -15.13 17.81 29.38
CA ARG A 217 -16.47 18.18 28.92
C ARG A 217 -16.35 19.15 27.74
N TYR A 218 -16.79 18.76 26.55
CA TYR A 218 -16.71 19.59 25.34
C TYR A 218 -17.98 20.39 25.10
N GLN A 219 -17.79 21.61 24.61
CA GLN A 219 -18.77 22.30 23.80
C GLN A 219 -18.58 21.83 22.36
N PHE A 220 -19.67 21.38 21.74
CA PHE A 220 -19.67 20.88 20.38
C PHE A 220 -20.74 21.62 19.60
N GLY A 221 -20.43 21.98 18.37
CA GLY A 221 -21.39 22.63 17.50
C GLY A 221 -20.85 22.99 16.14
N TRP A 222 -21.63 23.79 15.43
CA TRP A 222 -21.28 24.33 14.13
C TRP A 222 -21.53 25.84 14.12
N GLU A 223 -20.73 26.54 13.33
CA GLU A 223 -20.90 27.95 13.02
C GLU A 223 -20.74 28.12 11.52
N SER A 224 -21.61 28.92 10.90
CA SER A 224 -21.46 29.28 9.50
C SER A 224 -22.03 30.67 9.25
N THR A 225 -21.26 31.48 8.54
CA THR A 225 -21.74 32.78 8.02
C THR A 225 -22.65 32.59 6.80
N PHE A 226 -22.55 31.44 6.12
CA PHE A 226 -23.21 31.20 4.83
C PHE A 226 -24.33 30.18 4.89
N LEU A 227 -24.26 29.24 5.85
CA LEU A 227 -25.20 28.15 5.94
C LEU A 227 -26.15 28.35 7.12
N ASP A 228 -27.43 28.09 6.89
CA ASP A 228 -28.44 28.00 7.94
C ASP A 228 -28.57 26.57 8.50
N ALA A 229 -29.37 26.42 9.56
CA ALA A 229 -29.56 25.13 10.21
C ALA A 229 -30.21 24.07 9.30
N ALA A 230 -31.04 24.48 8.34
CA ALA A 230 -31.70 23.56 7.41
C ALA A 230 -30.68 23.02 6.38
N GLN A 231 -29.79 23.88 5.89
CA GLN A 231 -28.72 23.49 4.99
C GLN A 231 -27.70 22.58 5.69
N VAL A 232 -27.33 22.89 6.93
CA VAL A 232 -26.45 22.02 7.73
C VAL A 232 -27.13 20.68 8.01
N HIS A 233 -28.41 20.67 8.35
CA HIS A 233 -29.18 19.43 8.53
C HIS A 233 -29.22 18.59 7.26
N ALA A 234 -29.40 19.20 6.09
CA ALA A 234 -29.35 18.48 4.81
C ALA A 234 -27.97 17.85 4.56
N ILE A 235 -26.88 18.60 4.79
CA ILE A 235 -25.50 18.09 4.66
C ILE A 235 -25.28 16.91 5.60
N VAL A 236 -25.60 17.08 6.87
CA VAL A 236 -25.43 16.06 7.92
C VAL A 236 -26.28 14.82 7.64
N SER A 237 -27.51 15.02 7.14
CA SER A 237 -28.40 13.92 6.78
C SER A 237 -27.83 13.07 5.64
N VAL A 238 -27.27 13.71 4.61
CA VAL A 238 -26.58 13.01 3.51
C VAL A 238 -25.32 12.32 4.02
N LEU A 239 -24.54 13.01 4.87
CA LEU A 239 -23.27 12.51 5.40
C LEU A 239 -23.44 11.22 6.20
N PHE A 240 -24.45 11.18 7.08
CA PHE A 240 -24.72 10.04 7.94
C PHE A 240 -25.79 9.08 7.42
N TRP A 241 -26.34 9.34 6.22
CA TRP A 241 -27.30 8.44 5.57
C TRP A 241 -26.81 6.98 5.51
N PRO A 242 -25.56 6.68 5.12
CA PRO A 242 -25.09 5.30 5.06
C PRO A 242 -25.12 4.61 6.42
N LEU A 243 -24.78 5.33 7.50
CA LEU A 243 -24.83 4.79 8.87
C LEU A 243 -26.26 4.51 9.31
N ALA A 244 -27.19 5.42 8.99
CA ALA A 244 -28.61 5.23 9.31
C ALA A 244 -29.20 4.00 8.62
N VAL A 245 -28.86 3.77 7.36
CA VAL A 245 -29.34 2.62 6.59
C VAL A 245 -28.66 1.32 7.00
N LEU A 246 -27.34 1.32 7.17
CA LEU A 246 -26.56 0.09 7.42
C LEU A 246 -26.63 -0.38 8.88
N PHE A 247 -26.68 0.55 9.83
CA PHE A 247 -26.62 0.25 11.26
C PHE A 247 -27.90 0.65 12.02
N GLY A 248 -28.91 1.17 11.33
CA GLY A 248 -30.18 1.58 11.96
C GLY A 248 -30.04 2.77 12.90
N THR A 249 -28.98 3.57 12.77
CA THR A 249 -28.78 4.74 13.65
C THR A 249 -29.83 5.80 13.36
N ALA A 250 -30.49 6.32 14.40
CA ALA A 250 -31.45 7.41 14.23
C ALA A 250 -30.76 8.63 13.58
N PRO A 251 -31.31 9.22 12.50
CA PRO A 251 -30.78 10.45 11.91
C PRO A 251 -30.97 11.63 12.88
N PHE A 252 -30.14 12.66 12.74
CA PHE A 252 -30.34 13.89 13.49
C PHE A 252 -31.56 14.65 12.97
N THR A 253 -32.34 15.21 13.88
CA THR A 253 -33.45 16.11 13.55
C THR A 253 -32.93 17.53 13.32
N LEU A 254 -33.68 18.33 12.57
CA LEU A 254 -33.37 19.75 12.38
C LEU A 254 -33.25 20.50 13.71
N GLN A 255 -34.08 20.16 14.70
CA GLN A 255 -34.05 20.78 16.01
C GLN A 255 -32.78 20.44 16.78
N GLU A 256 -32.31 19.20 16.72
CA GLU A 256 -31.03 18.78 17.30
C GLU A 256 -29.84 19.51 16.63
N ILE A 257 -29.91 19.72 15.30
CA ILE A 257 -28.87 20.47 14.58
C ILE A 257 -28.88 21.95 14.97
N ALA A 258 -30.06 22.59 14.99
CA ALA A 258 -30.19 23.98 15.40
C ALA A 258 -29.74 24.21 16.85
N ALA A 259 -29.99 23.24 17.74
CA ALA A 259 -29.58 23.31 19.15
C ALA A 259 -28.07 23.28 19.35
N THR A 260 -27.28 22.89 18.33
CA THR A 260 -25.82 22.86 18.38
C THR A 260 -25.18 24.06 17.66
N GLN A 261 -25.96 25.01 17.15
CA GLN A 261 -25.44 26.21 16.51
C GLN A 261 -24.66 27.07 17.53
N ASN A 262 -23.58 27.72 17.10
CA ASN A 262 -22.71 28.55 17.96
C ASN A 262 -22.10 27.81 19.16
N PHE A 263 -21.82 26.51 18.98
CA PHE A 263 -21.30 25.63 20.04
C PHE A 263 -22.20 25.54 21.28
N ALA A 264 -23.51 25.74 21.13
CA ALA A 264 -24.49 25.62 22.22
C ALA A 264 -24.74 24.16 22.67
N GLY A 265 -24.16 23.17 21.98
CA GLY A 265 -24.26 21.77 22.36
C GLY A 265 -23.41 21.44 23.59
N GLU A 266 -24.06 20.92 24.63
CA GLU A 266 -23.41 20.46 25.87
C GLU A 266 -23.87 19.05 26.27
N GLY A 267 -23.01 18.32 27.01
CA GLY A 267 -23.39 17.07 27.66
C GLY A 267 -23.61 15.87 26.73
N ALA A 268 -24.60 15.03 27.07
CA ALA A 268 -24.82 13.70 26.48
C ALA A 268 -25.10 13.68 24.97
N GLY A 269 -25.48 14.82 24.37
CA GLY A 269 -25.64 14.93 22.91
C GLY A 269 -24.33 14.76 22.14
N GLY A 270 -23.20 15.13 22.75
CA GLY A 270 -21.88 15.10 22.10
C GLY A 270 -21.38 13.67 21.85
N SER A 271 -21.74 12.71 22.71
CA SER A 271 -21.32 11.32 22.54
C SER A 271 -21.92 10.69 21.28
N ARG A 272 -23.19 10.98 20.97
CA ARG A 272 -23.86 10.50 19.73
C ARG A 272 -23.15 11.03 18.48
N TRP A 273 -22.76 12.30 18.48
CA TRP A 273 -21.98 12.88 17.38
C TRP A 273 -20.63 12.22 17.19
N VAL A 274 -19.88 12.01 18.28
CA VAL A 274 -18.59 11.31 18.22
C VAL A 274 -18.78 9.90 17.67
N TRP A 275 -19.78 9.15 18.13
CA TRP A 275 -20.04 7.79 17.63
C TRP A 275 -20.43 7.77 16.15
N MET A 276 -21.19 8.75 15.67
CA MET A 276 -21.53 8.86 14.25
C MET A 276 -20.31 9.17 13.39
N TYR A 277 -19.40 10.03 13.86
CA TYR A 277 -18.12 10.28 13.18
C TYR A 277 -17.17 9.07 13.23
N VAL A 278 -17.10 8.37 14.36
CA VAL A 278 -16.31 7.14 14.50
C VAL A 278 -16.81 6.08 13.52
N GLY A 279 -18.12 5.87 13.43
CA GLY A 279 -18.71 4.91 12.51
C GLY A 279 -18.50 5.26 11.04
N LEU A 280 -18.29 6.54 10.73
CA LEU A 280 -18.01 7.00 9.37
C LEU A 280 -16.52 6.90 8.99
N LEU A 281 -15.64 6.99 9.98
CA LEU A 281 -14.19 6.86 9.82
C LEU A 281 -13.70 5.40 9.83
N ALA A 282 -14.52 4.49 10.35
CA ALA A 282 -14.27 3.05 10.39
C ALA A 282 -14.59 2.37 9.06
#